data_AF-A0A7K5WP81-F1
#
_entry.id   AF-A0A7K5WP81-F1
#
_cell.length_a   1.000
_cell.length_b   1.000
_cell.length_c   1.000
_cell.angle_alpha   90.00
_cell.angle_beta   90.00
_cell.angle_gamma   90.00
#
_symmetry.space_group_name_H-M   'P 1'
#
loop_
_entity.id
_entity.type
_entity.pdbx_description
1 polymer ?
#
loop_
_entity_poly.entity_id
_entity_poly.type
_entity_poly.pdbx_seq_one_letter_code
_entity_poly.pdbx_strand_id
1 'polypeptide(L)'
;EAMAAESANTNLLPNGVSSLCSICGDRATGKHYGASSCDGCKGFFRRSVRKNHVYSCRFNRQCVIDKDKRNQCRYCRLKKCFRAGMKKEAVQNERDRISIRRSSYEDNGSLSINILTQAEAMAQQVGHLPQPLQIALSNSSPLNQPGLDDIAMKKIATINDVCESMKQQLLVLVEWAKYIPAFCELPLDDQVALLRAHAGEHLLLGVAKRSIPYTDFLLLGNDFIIPMHCPELEIARVATRILDELVKPLREIQIDDNEYACLKAIIFFDP
;
A
#
# COMPACT_ATOMS: atom_id res chain seq x y z
N GLU A 1 54.59 -30.05 17.44
CA GLU A 1 54.63 -28.57 17.58
C GLU A 1 54.42 -27.92 16.22
N ALA A 2 53.37 -27.12 16.09
CA ALA A 2 53.23 -26.14 15.02
C ALA A 2 52.19 -25.11 15.49
N MET A 3 52.67 -24.03 16.11
CA MET A 3 51.87 -22.88 16.52
C MET A 3 51.56 -22.04 15.27
N ALA A 4 50.29 -21.97 14.88
CA ALA A 4 49.82 -21.04 13.85
C ALA A 4 49.65 -19.65 14.49
N ALA A 5 50.40 -18.68 13.98
CA ALA A 5 50.36 -17.28 14.41
C ALA A 5 49.06 -16.59 13.95
N GLU A 6 48.30 -16.04 14.90
CA GLU A 6 47.19 -15.13 14.62
C GLU A 6 47.72 -13.73 14.28
N SER A 7 47.50 -13.32 13.03
CA SER A 7 47.82 -11.98 12.52
C SER A 7 46.86 -10.93 13.11
N ALA A 8 47.27 -10.28 14.20
CA ALA A 8 46.57 -9.12 14.75
C ALA A 8 46.70 -7.89 13.82
N ASN A 9 45.60 -7.55 13.14
CA ASN A 9 45.50 -6.37 12.29
C ASN A 9 45.46 -5.09 13.17
N THR A 10 46.64 -4.53 13.44
CA THR A 10 46.80 -3.30 14.22
C THR A 10 46.87 -2.09 13.29
N ASN A 11 45.74 -1.42 13.11
CA ASN A 11 45.72 -0.07 12.53
C ASN A 11 46.29 0.91 13.57
N LEU A 12 47.62 1.01 13.63
CA LEU A 12 48.35 2.03 14.38
C LEU A 12 48.45 3.30 13.53
N LEU A 13 47.90 4.41 14.04
CA LEU A 13 48.30 5.75 13.58
C LEU A 13 49.77 6.00 13.99
N PRO A 14 50.53 6.85 13.28
CA PRO A 14 52.00 6.93 13.41
C PRO A 14 52.55 7.35 14.78
N ASN A 15 51.71 7.61 15.79
CA ASN A 15 52.11 8.15 17.08
C ASN A 15 51.60 7.35 18.31
N GLY A 16 51.39 6.03 18.22
CA GLY A 16 51.23 5.17 19.42
C GLY A 16 50.05 5.45 20.38
N VAL A 17 49.20 6.46 20.11
CA VAL A 17 48.03 6.77 20.93
C VAL A 17 46.86 5.90 20.46
N SER A 18 46.41 4.98 21.33
CA SER A 18 45.16 4.26 21.11
C SER A 18 44.01 5.26 21.00
N SER A 19 43.39 5.36 19.82
CA SER A 19 42.25 6.27 19.62
C SER A 19 41.07 5.86 20.51
N LEU A 20 40.47 6.84 21.19
CA LEU A 20 39.31 6.63 22.06
C LEU A 20 38.00 6.85 21.28
N CYS A 21 36.95 6.15 21.71
CA CYS A 21 35.60 6.27 21.17
C CYS A 21 35.02 7.64 21.54
N SER A 22 34.71 8.47 20.54
CA SER A 22 34.17 9.83 20.73
C SER A 22 32.79 9.86 21.42
N ILE A 23 32.14 8.69 21.61
CA ILE A 23 30.84 8.55 22.24
C ILE A 23 30.96 8.16 23.72
N CYS A 24 31.77 7.18 24.07
CA CYS A 24 31.79 6.63 25.44
C CYS A 24 33.19 6.55 26.06
N GLY A 25 34.25 7.00 25.38
CA GLY A 25 35.62 6.96 25.90
C GLY A 25 36.26 5.58 25.97
N ASP A 26 35.56 4.52 25.54
CA ASP A 26 36.11 3.17 25.42
C ASP A 26 37.13 3.08 24.26
N ARG A 27 37.93 2.02 24.18
CA ARG A 27 38.92 1.84 23.08
C ARG A 27 38.20 1.83 21.73
N ALA A 28 38.58 2.72 20.80
CA ALA A 28 37.98 2.73 19.48
C ALA A 28 38.55 1.60 18.61
N THR A 29 37.71 1.05 17.73
CA THR A 29 38.08 0.00 16.77
C THR A 29 38.20 0.55 15.35
N GLY A 30 38.12 1.87 15.19
CA GLY A 30 38.21 2.58 13.92
C GLY A 30 37.07 3.58 13.71
N LYS A 31 36.96 4.06 12.48
CA LYS A 31 35.90 4.98 12.04
C LYS A 31 34.68 4.18 11.58
N HIS A 32 33.54 4.37 12.26
CA HIS A 32 32.27 3.72 11.90
C HIS A 32 31.20 4.78 11.68
N TYR A 33 30.53 4.73 10.52
CA TYR A 33 29.46 5.65 10.14
C TYR A 33 29.86 7.14 10.16
N GLY A 34 31.16 7.46 10.07
CA GLY A 34 31.65 8.84 10.08
C GLY A 34 32.40 9.28 11.35
N ALA A 35 32.30 8.54 12.45
CA ALA A 35 32.93 8.89 13.73
C ALA A 35 33.89 7.81 14.24
N SER A 36 34.92 8.20 15.00
CA SER A 36 35.77 7.24 15.73
C SER A 36 34.97 6.59 16.87
N SER A 37 34.81 5.27 16.85
CA SER A 37 33.98 4.59 17.86
C SER A 37 34.43 3.16 18.18
N CYS A 38 34.01 2.67 19.34
CA CYS A 38 34.10 1.25 19.70
C CYS A 38 32.99 0.42 19.03
N ASP A 39 33.13 -0.90 19.05
CA ASP A 39 32.13 -1.83 18.48
C ASP A 39 30.76 -1.73 19.17
N GLY A 40 30.74 -1.41 20.47
CA GLY A 40 29.51 -1.22 21.22
C GLY A 40 28.66 -0.06 20.69
N CYS A 41 29.29 1.09 20.40
CA CYS A 41 28.59 2.26 19.86
C CYS A 41 28.28 2.11 18.36
N LYS A 42 29.17 1.46 17.59
CA LYS A 42 28.89 1.04 16.21
C LYS A 42 27.62 0.20 16.12
N GLY A 43 27.56 -0.90 16.89
CA GLY A 43 26.42 -1.83 16.86
C GLY A 43 25.14 -1.20 17.38
N PHE A 44 25.23 -0.37 18.43
CA PHE A 44 24.10 0.40 18.94
C PHE A 44 23.52 1.33 17.88
N PHE A 45 24.34 2.18 17.26
CA PHE A 45 23.91 3.13 16.22
C PHE A 45 23.23 2.41 15.05
N ARG A 46 23.85 1.34 14.54
CA ARG A 46 23.31 0.52 13.46
C ARG A 46 21.91 -0.03 13.76
N ARG A 47 21.70 -0.61 14.96
CA ARG A 47 20.39 -1.16 15.35
C ARG A 47 19.34 -0.07 15.55
N SER A 48 19.73 1.05 16.14
CA SER A 48 18.82 2.19 16.37
C SER A 48 18.36 2.80 15.05
N VAL A 49 19.26 2.98 14.08
CA VAL A 49 18.92 3.52 12.75
C VAL A 49 18.04 2.57 11.95
N ARG A 50 18.37 1.27 11.90
CA ARG A 50 17.62 0.29 11.09
C ARG A 50 16.17 0.11 11.52
N LYS A 51 15.94 0.05 12.83
CA LYS A 51 14.59 -0.11 13.39
C LYS A 51 13.87 1.24 13.60
N ASN A 52 14.43 2.33 13.06
CA ASN A 52 13.96 3.70 13.25
C ASN A 52 13.56 3.99 14.71
N HIS A 53 14.36 3.52 15.68
CA HIS A 53 13.98 3.54 17.08
C HIS A 53 13.93 4.98 17.63
N VAL A 54 12.76 5.36 18.13
CA VAL A 54 12.58 6.59 18.91
C VAL A 54 12.73 6.25 20.39
N TYR A 55 13.84 6.67 21.00
CA TYR A 55 14.06 6.51 22.44
C TYR A 55 13.57 7.74 23.20
N SER A 56 13.17 7.55 24.46
CA SER A 56 12.91 8.65 25.40
C SER A 56 13.90 8.63 26.56
N CYS A 57 14.30 9.81 27.03
CA CYS A 57 15.08 9.96 28.25
C CYS A 57 14.14 10.05 29.45
N ARG A 58 14.44 9.33 30.53
CA ARG A 58 13.68 9.40 31.80
C ARG A 58 14.13 10.53 32.73
N PHE A 59 15.09 11.34 32.28
CA PHE A 59 15.71 12.42 33.04
C PHE A 59 15.77 13.70 32.17
N ASN A 60 16.70 14.61 32.48
CA ASN A 60 16.87 15.91 31.82
C ASN A 60 17.56 15.88 30.44
N ARG A 61 17.65 14.72 29.77
CA ARG A 61 18.33 14.57 28.46
C ARG A 61 19.83 14.96 28.45
N GLN A 62 20.49 14.98 29.61
CA GLN A 62 21.91 15.28 29.77
C GLN A 62 22.71 14.14 30.42
N CYS A 63 22.23 12.89 30.30
CA CYS A 63 22.91 11.73 30.89
C CYS A 63 24.35 11.58 30.38
N VAL A 64 25.29 11.39 31.31
CA VAL A 64 26.70 11.12 31.01
C VAL A 64 26.84 9.76 30.33
N ILE A 65 27.52 9.74 29.19
CA ILE A 65 27.81 8.52 28.41
C ILE A 65 29.32 8.27 28.47
N ASP A 66 29.70 7.28 29.28
CA ASP A 66 31.06 6.74 29.41
C ASP A 66 31.04 5.21 29.21
N LYS A 67 32.18 4.53 29.40
CA LYS A 67 32.32 3.09 29.17
C LYS A 67 31.34 2.26 30.01
N ASP A 68 31.15 2.65 31.27
CA ASP A 68 30.44 1.85 32.27
C ASP A 68 28.92 2.10 32.23
N LYS A 69 28.49 3.36 32.07
CA LYS A 69 27.07 3.74 32.06
C LYS A 69 26.50 4.09 30.69
N ARG A 70 27.18 3.79 29.57
CA ARG A 70 26.63 3.98 28.20
C ARG A 70 25.30 3.27 27.94
N ASN A 71 24.96 2.22 28.69
CA ASN A 71 23.70 1.50 28.52
C ASN A 71 22.52 2.08 29.33
N GLN A 72 22.78 3.02 30.25
CA GLN A 72 21.76 3.58 31.15
C GLN A 72 20.70 4.42 30.43
N CYS A 73 21.09 5.14 29.38
CA CYS A 73 20.17 5.98 28.61
C CYS A 73 20.41 5.88 27.10
N ARG A 74 19.55 5.13 26.41
CA ARG A 74 19.60 4.96 24.95
C ARG A 74 19.37 6.27 24.19
N TYR A 75 18.49 7.14 24.70
CA TYR A 75 18.25 8.46 24.10
C TYR A 75 19.53 9.30 24.06
N CYS A 76 20.16 9.52 25.21
CA CYS A 76 21.37 10.36 25.31
C CYS A 76 22.54 9.73 24.55
N ARG A 77 22.66 8.40 24.56
CA ARG A 77 23.67 7.68 23.76
C ARG A 77 23.48 7.90 22.27
N LEU A 78 22.26 7.73 21.75
CA LEU A 78 21.97 7.92 20.32
C LEU A 78 22.18 9.37 19.89
N LYS A 79 21.74 10.32 20.72
CA LYS A 79 22.01 11.75 20.49
C LYS A 79 23.51 12.05 20.47
N LYS A 80 24.30 11.42 21.33
CA LYS A 80 25.76 11.58 21.34
C LYS A 80 26.43 10.93 20.13
N CYS A 81 25.91 9.82 19.60
CA CYS A 81 26.37 9.25 18.32
C CYS A 81 26.25 10.26 17.18
N PHE A 82 25.09 10.90 17.02
CA PHE A 82 24.91 11.94 15.99
C PHE A 82 25.82 13.15 16.22
N ARG A 83 25.91 13.66 17.46
CA ARG A 83 26.82 14.77 17.81
C ARG A 83 28.29 14.46 17.53
N ALA A 84 28.70 13.20 17.65
CA ALA A 84 30.06 12.75 17.33
C ALA A 84 30.30 12.58 15.82
N GLY A 85 29.29 12.78 14.96
CA GLY A 85 29.40 12.69 13.50
C GLY A 85 29.00 11.34 12.91
N MET A 86 28.28 10.48 13.64
CA MET A 86 27.69 9.28 13.03
C MET A 86 26.52 9.67 12.13
N LYS A 87 26.59 9.24 10.87
CA LYS A 87 25.68 9.56 9.78
C LYS A 87 24.65 8.45 9.59
N LYS A 88 23.36 8.79 9.61
CA LYS A 88 22.26 7.82 9.43
C LYS A 88 22.35 7.17 8.04
N GLU A 89 22.65 7.98 7.05
CA GLU A 89 22.82 7.62 5.64
C GLU A 89 24.00 6.68 5.37
N ALA A 90 24.98 6.63 6.28
CA ALA A 90 26.09 5.68 6.19
C ALA A 90 25.69 4.26 6.66
N VAL A 91 24.48 4.07 7.20
CA VAL A 91 23.96 2.77 7.59
C VAL A 91 23.24 2.14 6.40
N GLN A 92 23.92 1.21 5.73
CA GLN A 92 23.32 0.43 4.66
C GLN A 92 22.14 -0.42 5.15
N ASN A 93 21.14 -0.56 4.28
CA ASN A 93 20.01 -1.48 4.42
C ASN A 93 20.49 -2.92 4.67
N GLU A 94 19.60 -3.78 5.18
CA GLU A 94 19.95 -5.19 5.30
C GLU A 94 20.33 -5.72 3.92
N ARG A 95 21.46 -6.43 3.86
CA ARG A 95 21.82 -7.18 2.67
C ARG A 95 21.00 -8.45 2.68
N ASP A 96 20.57 -8.90 1.50
CA ASP A 96 19.96 -10.21 1.34
C ASP A 96 20.81 -11.27 2.04
N ARG A 97 20.15 -12.26 2.63
CA ARG A 97 20.84 -13.40 3.23
C ARG A 97 21.81 -13.96 2.18
N ILE A 98 23.09 -14.07 2.54
CA ILE A 98 24.11 -14.74 1.73
C ILE A 98 23.85 -16.27 1.79
N SER A 99 22.68 -16.71 1.33
CA SER A 99 22.21 -18.09 1.33
C SER A 99 21.59 -18.40 -0.02
N ILE A 100 22.18 -19.36 -0.74
CA ILE A 100 21.84 -19.80 -2.11
C ILE A 100 20.54 -20.64 -2.14
N ARG A 101 19.72 -20.60 -1.09
CA ARG A 101 18.42 -21.31 -1.08
C ARG A 101 17.29 -20.32 -0.87
N ARG A 102 16.72 -19.86 -1.98
CA ARG A 102 15.32 -19.42 -2.01
C ARG A 102 14.50 -20.63 -1.57
N SER A 103 14.03 -20.62 -0.33
CA SER A 103 12.92 -21.47 0.06
C SER A 103 11.72 -20.92 -0.68
N SER A 104 11.30 -21.59 -1.77
CA SER A 104 9.98 -21.41 -2.35
C SER A 104 8.97 -21.86 -1.30
N TYR A 105 8.66 -20.97 -0.35
CA TYR A 105 7.43 -21.12 0.40
C TYR A 105 6.32 -20.87 -0.60
N GLU A 106 5.49 -21.89 -0.80
CA GLU A 106 4.20 -21.79 -1.47
C GLU A 106 3.50 -20.52 -0.99
N ASP A 107 3.31 -19.59 -1.93
CA ASP A 107 2.69 -18.28 -1.73
C ASP A 107 1.17 -18.44 -1.62
N ASN A 108 0.72 -19.29 -0.69
CA ASN A 108 -0.64 -19.82 -0.66
C ASN A 108 -1.65 -18.84 -0.03
N GLY A 109 -1.31 -17.56 0.06
CA GLY A 109 -2.13 -16.51 0.67
C GLY A 109 -1.83 -15.08 0.18
N SER A 110 -0.99 -14.90 -0.84
CA SER A 110 -0.73 -13.57 -1.39
C SER A 110 -1.85 -13.15 -2.33
N LEU A 111 -2.18 -11.86 -2.27
CA LEU A 111 -3.08 -11.19 -3.20
C LEU A 111 -2.60 -11.45 -4.64
N SER A 112 -3.36 -12.22 -5.40
CA SER A 112 -3.03 -12.53 -6.79
C SER A 112 -4.04 -11.91 -7.75
N ILE A 113 -3.59 -11.68 -8.99
CA ILE A 113 -4.46 -11.11 -10.04
C ILE A 113 -5.70 -11.98 -10.29
N ASN A 114 -5.57 -13.30 -10.20
CA ASN A 114 -6.69 -14.23 -10.38
C ASN A 114 -7.77 -14.06 -9.31
N ILE A 115 -7.36 -13.78 -8.06
CA ILE A 115 -8.31 -13.49 -6.97
C ILE A 115 -9.05 -12.19 -7.25
N LEU A 116 -8.34 -11.14 -7.68
CA LEU A 116 -8.93 -9.83 -7.96
C LEU A 116 -9.95 -9.87 -9.09
N THR A 117 -9.63 -10.56 -10.19
CA THR A 117 -10.53 -10.71 -11.34
C THR A 117 -11.73 -11.60 -11.02
N GLN A 118 -11.52 -12.68 -10.26
CA GLN A 118 -12.61 -13.52 -9.77
C GLN A 118 -13.55 -12.74 -8.84
N ALA A 119 -13.02 -11.97 -7.90
CA ALA A 119 -13.79 -11.12 -7.00
C ALA A 119 -14.65 -10.11 -7.78
N GLU A 120 -14.10 -9.51 -8.84
CA GLU A 120 -14.84 -8.58 -9.71
C GLU A 120 -16.01 -9.29 -10.43
N ALA A 121 -15.76 -10.45 -11.03
CA ALA A 121 -16.79 -11.21 -11.73
C ALA A 121 -17.92 -11.66 -10.79
N MET A 122 -17.59 -12.06 -9.55
CA MET A 122 -18.58 -12.48 -8.56
C MET A 122 -19.39 -11.29 -8.03
N ALA A 123 -18.75 -10.16 -7.74
CA ALA A 123 -19.44 -8.98 -7.22
C ALA A 123 -20.46 -8.39 -8.23
N GLN A 124 -20.16 -8.45 -9.52
CA GLN A 124 -21.07 -7.98 -10.57
C GLN A 124 -22.36 -8.82 -10.67
N GLN A 125 -22.32 -10.11 -10.32
CA GLN A 125 -23.53 -10.95 -10.29
C GLN A 125 -24.50 -10.51 -9.19
N VAL A 126 -23.98 -10.00 -8.08
CA VAL A 126 -24.81 -9.44 -6.99
C VAL A 126 -25.46 -8.13 -7.41
N GLY A 127 -24.81 -7.36 -8.28
CA GLY A 127 -25.30 -6.08 -8.79
C GLY A 127 -26.59 -6.18 -9.65
N HIS A 128 -26.90 -7.34 -10.25
CA HIS A 128 -28.06 -7.50 -11.14
C HIS A 128 -29.31 -8.08 -10.48
N LEU A 129 -29.32 -8.27 -9.15
CA LEU A 129 -30.47 -8.86 -8.45
C LEU A 129 -31.38 -7.78 -7.85
N PRO A 130 -32.63 -7.63 -8.33
CA PRO A 130 -33.67 -7.00 -7.54
C PRO A 130 -34.01 -7.94 -6.36
N GLN A 131 -33.79 -7.52 -5.12
CA GLN A 131 -34.42 -8.21 -3.98
C GLN A 131 -35.95 -8.01 -4.09
N PRO A 132 -36.83 -9.04 -3.90
CA PRO A 132 -36.60 -10.30 -3.20
C PRO A 132 -37.16 -11.53 -3.95
N LEU A 133 -36.33 -12.37 -4.59
CA LEU A 133 -36.73 -13.74 -5.02
C LEU A 133 -35.48 -14.63 -5.19
N GLN A 134 -34.75 -14.87 -4.10
CA GLN A 134 -33.51 -15.67 -4.06
C GLN A 134 -33.75 -17.20 -4.22
N ILE A 135 -34.95 -17.69 -4.58
CA ILE A 135 -35.27 -19.14 -4.50
C ILE A 135 -35.81 -19.78 -5.79
N ALA A 136 -36.16 -19.02 -6.83
CA ALA A 136 -36.72 -19.61 -8.04
C ALA A 136 -35.94 -19.20 -9.30
N LEU A 137 -35.43 -20.20 -10.02
CA LEU A 137 -34.85 -20.17 -11.38
C LEU A 137 -33.32 -20.35 -11.45
N SER A 138 -32.85 -21.48 -10.93
CA SER A 138 -31.57 -22.11 -11.29
C SER A 138 -31.55 -22.74 -12.70
N ASN A 139 -32.40 -22.29 -13.63
CA ASN A 139 -32.51 -22.88 -14.98
C ASN A 139 -32.73 -21.82 -16.07
N SER A 140 -31.71 -21.05 -16.43
CA SER A 140 -31.53 -20.60 -17.83
C SER A 140 -30.09 -20.15 -18.05
N SER A 141 -29.46 -20.70 -19.08
CA SER A 141 -28.08 -20.44 -19.49
C SER A 141 -27.85 -18.97 -19.88
N PRO A 142 -26.67 -18.38 -19.61
CA PRO A 142 -26.36 -17.05 -20.08
C PRO A 142 -25.79 -17.14 -21.50
N LEU A 143 -26.61 -16.84 -22.50
CA LEU A 143 -26.13 -16.40 -23.80
C LEU A 143 -26.88 -15.12 -24.14
N ASN A 144 -26.28 -13.97 -23.83
CA ASN A 144 -26.50 -12.74 -24.57
C ASN A 144 -25.38 -11.76 -24.20
N GLN A 145 -24.49 -11.56 -25.16
CA GLN A 145 -23.65 -10.36 -25.21
C GLN A 145 -24.57 -9.15 -25.38
N PRO A 146 -24.38 -8.03 -24.67
CA PRO A 146 -25.19 -6.85 -24.90
C PRO A 146 -24.85 -6.26 -26.27
N GLY A 147 -25.77 -6.43 -27.22
CA GLY A 147 -25.71 -5.79 -28.54
C GLY A 147 -25.96 -4.29 -28.44
N LEU A 148 -25.47 -3.57 -29.45
CA LEU A 148 -25.52 -2.11 -29.61
C LEU A 148 -26.96 -1.54 -29.69
N ASP A 149 -27.98 -2.38 -29.79
CA ASP A 149 -29.37 -2.02 -30.06
C ASP A 149 -30.21 -1.67 -28.82
N ASP A 150 -29.68 -1.84 -27.59
CA ASP A 150 -30.43 -1.62 -26.34
C ASP A 150 -30.33 -0.18 -25.77
N ILE A 151 -29.54 0.69 -26.43
CA ILE A 151 -29.25 2.07 -25.97
C ILE A 151 -30.50 2.96 -26.10
N ALA A 152 -31.35 2.72 -27.10
CA ALA A 152 -32.52 3.56 -27.39
C ALA A 152 -33.63 3.49 -26.32
N MET A 153 -33.61 2.47 -25.44
CA MET A 153 -34.59 2.32 -24.36
C MET A 153 -34.10 2.82 -23.00
N LYS A 154 -32.84 3.25 -22.88
CA LYS A 154 -32.28 3.67 -21.59
C LYS A 154 -32.81 5.03 -21.17
N LYS A 155 -33.27 5.12 -19.91
CA LYS A 155 -33.85 6.35 -19.33
C LYS A 155 -32.76 7.29 -18.85
N ILE A 156 -33.00 8.59 -18.99
CA ILE A 156 -32.14 9.63 -18.41
C ILE A 156 -32.30 9.63 -16.90
N ALA A 157 -31.18 9.58 -16.18
CA ALA A 157 -31.15 9.57 -14.71
C ALA A 157 -31.55 10.94 -14.14
N THR A 158 -32.36 10.91 -13.07
CA THR A 158 -32.50 12.03 -12.12
C THR A 158 -31.44 11.92 -11.02
N ILE A 159 -31.27 12.97 -10.20
CA ILE A 159 -30.40 12.91 -9.02
C ILE A 159 -30.71 11.72 -8.09
N ASN A 160 -31.98 11.34 -7.95
CA ASN A 160 -32.37 10.20 -7.13
C ASN A 160 -31.90 8.87 -7.72
N ASP A 161 -31.93 8.73 -9.04
CA ASP A 161 -31.44 7.54 -9.74
C ASP A 161 -29.92 7.42 -9.63
N VAL A 162 -29.21 8.56 -9.63
CA VAL A 162 -27.76 8.59 -9.35
C VAL A 162 -27.48 8.13 -7.92
N CYS A 163 -28.18 8.69 -6.93
CA CYS A 163 -28.01 8.29 -5.54
C CYS A 163 -28.34 6.81 -5.31
N GLU A 164 -29.36 6.29 -5.98
CA GLU A 164 -29.71 4.87 -5.88
C GLU A 164 -28.65 3.97 -6.51
N SER A 165 -28.13 4.37 -7.69
CA SER A 165 -26.99 3.67 -8.29
C SER A 165 -25.77 3.69 -7.36
N MET A 166 -25.49 4.79 -6.66
CA MET A 166 -24.36 4.85 -5.72
C MET A 166 -24.54 3.87 -4.58
N LYS A 167 -25.73 3.79 -3.97
CA LYS A 167 -26.00 2.82 -2.89
C LYS A 167 -25.81 1.39 -3.36
N GLN A 168 -26.36 1.03 -4.51
CA GLN A 168 -26.22 -0.30 -5.10
C GLN A 168 -24.75 -0.65 -5.36
N GLN A 169 -23.98 0.28 -5.94
CA GLN A 169 -22.57 0.05 -6.24
C GLN A 169 -21.68 0.02 -4.98
N LEU A 170 -22.06 0.70 -3.89
CA LEU A 170 -21.40 0.55 -2.59
C LEU A 170 -21.60 -0.85 -2.00
N LEU A 171 -22.78 -1.45 -2.15
CA LEU A 171 -23.00 -2.85 -1.75
C LEU A 171 -22.14 -3.81 -2.58
N VAL A 172 -22.04 -3.57 -3.89
CA VAL A 172 -21.14 -4.33 -4.79
C VAL A 172 -19.68 -4.19 -4.35
N LEU A 173 -19.25 -3.01 -3.91
CA LEU A 173 -17.89 -2.80 -3.38
C LEU A 173 -17.63 -3.63 -2.11
N VAL A 174 -18.60 -3.69 -1.18
CA VAL A 174 -18.49 -4.52 0.03
C VAL A 174 -18.39 -6.00 -0.34
N GLU A 175 -19.23 -6.49 -1.25
CA GLU A 175 -19.18 -7.89 -1.69
C GLU A 175 -17.89 -8.22 -2.44
N TRP A 176 -17.42 -7.31 -3.30
CA TRP A 176 -16.10 -7.43 -3.94
C TRP A 176 -14.97 -7.60 -2.93
N ALA A 177 -14.94 -6.77 -1.88
CA ALA A 177 -13.92 -6.85 -0.84
C ALA A 177 -13.97 -8.19 -0.08
N LYS A 178 -15.16 -8.71 0.22
CA LYS A 178 -15.34 -10.01 0.89
C LYS A 178 -14.83 -11.20 0.09
N TYR A 179 -14.75 -11.09 -1.24
CA TYR A 179 -14.18 -12.14 -2.08
C TYR A 179 -12.63 -12.13 -2.12
N ILE A 180 -11.99 -11.18 -1.44
CA ILE A 180 -10.53 -11.08 -1.36
C ILE A 180 -10.06 -11.61 0.01
N PRO A 181 -9.39 -12.78 0.08
CA PRO A 181 -8.98 -13.37 1.35
C PRO A 181 -8.12 -12.44 2.21
N ALA A 182 -7.18 -11.74 1.58
CA ALA A 182 -6.30 -10.78 2.26
C ALA A 182 -7.05 -9.65 2.97
N PHE A 183 -8.23 -9.24 2.46
CA PHE A 183 -9.09 -8.26 3.14
C PHE A 183 -9.80 -8.89 4.35
N CYS A 184 -10.32 -10.10 4.20
CA CYS A 184 -11.04 -10.81 5.25
C CYS A 184 -10.17 -11.16 6.47
N GLU A 185 -8.86 -11.24 6.28
CA GLU A 185 -7.88 -11.47 7.36
C GLU A 185 -7.53 -10.20 8.16
N LEU A 186 -7.91 -9.01 7.68
CA LEU A 186 -7.64 -7.76 8.38
C LEU A 186 -8.51 -7.59 9.62
N PRO A 187 -8.04 -6.85 10.65
CA PRO A 187 -8.88 -6.39 11.74
C PRO A 187 -10.14 -5.67 11.25
N LEU A 188 -11.25 -5.80 11.97
CA LEU A 188 -12.53 -5.20 11.56
C LEU A 188 -12.43 -3.67 11.39
N ASP A 189 -11.67 -3.00 12.25
CA ASP A 189 -11.45 -1.55 12.17
C ASP A 189 -10.75 -1.16 10.85
N ASP A 190 -9.77 -1.95 10.42
CA ASP A 190 -9.05 -1.75 9.16
C ASP A 190 -9.96 -2.06 7.96
N GLN A 191 -10.76 -3.13 8.02
CA GLN A 191 -11.75 -3.44 6.99
C GLN A 191 -12.73 -2.27 6.76
N VAL A 192 -13.23 -1.69 7.85
CA VAL A 192 -14.13 -0.52 7.81
C VAL A 192 -13.40 0.72 7.32
N ALA A 193 -12.14 0.92 7.70
CA ALA A 193 -11.33 2.04 7.23
C ALA A 193 -11.12 1.97 5.71
N LEU A 194 -10.71 0.82 5.17
CA LEU A 194 -10.49 0.64 3.73
C LEU A 194 -11.78 0.83 2.92
N LEU A 195 -12.90 0.26 3.38
CA LEU A 195 -14.21 0.43 2.72
C LEU A 195 -14.70 1.88 2.69
N ARG A 196 -14.23 2.74 3.60
CA ARG A 196 -14.65 4.15 3.69
C ARG A 196 -13.69 5.11 3.02
N ALA A 197 -12.39 4.83 3.05
CA ALA A 197 -11.34 5.77 2.64
C ALA A 197 -11.53 6.28 1.21
N HIS A 198 -11.72 5.36 0.25
CA HIS A 198 -11.75 5.67 -1.19
C HIS A 198 -13.03 5.19 -1.88
N ALA A 199 -14.15 5.18 -1.14
CA ALA A 199 -15.43 4.69 -1.66
C ALA A 199 -15.92 5.51 -2.88
N GLY A 200 -15.67 6.82 -2.90
CA GLY A 200 -16.03 7.71 -4.01
C GLY A 200 -15.24 7.39 -5.27
N GLU A 201 -13.94 7.16 -5.13
CA GLU A 201 -13.00 6.79 -6.20
C GLU A 201 -13.41 5.45 -6.82
N HIS A 202 -13.82 4.47 -6.01
CA HIS A 202 -14.36 3.21 -6.50
C HIS A 202 -15.66 3.38 -7.31
N LEU A 203 -16.57 4.26 -6.87
CA LEU A 203 -17.79 4.57 -7.61
C LEU A 203 -17.48 5.22 -8.96
N LEU A 204 -16.56 6.19 -8.98
CA LEU A 204 -16.11 6.88 -10.18
C LEU A 204 -15.39 5.94 -11.16
N LEU A 205 -14.50 5.09 -10.64
CA LEU A 205 -13.77 4.10 -11.43
C LEU A 205 -14.73 3.07 -12.04
N GLY A 206 -15.72 2.60 -11.28
CA GLY A 206 -16.73 1.66 -11.74
C GLY A 206 -17.63 2.22 -12.84
N VAL A 207 -18.13 3.46 -12.69
CA VAL A 207 -18.92 4.11 -13.76
C VAL A 207 -18.06 4.39 -14.99
N ALA A 208 -16.78 4.76 -14.82
CA ALA A 208 -15.88 4.99 -15.94
C ALA A 208 -15.65 3.69 -16.73
N LYS A 209 -15.32 2.58 -16.06
CA LYS A 209 -15.11 1.26 -16.71
C LYS A 209 -16.35 0.79 -17.48
N ARG A 210 -17.53 0.91 -16.87
CA ARG A 210 -18.80 0.53 -17.52
C ARG A 210 -19.16 1.44 -18.69
N SER A 211 -18.64 2.66 -18.72
CA SER A 211 -18.92 3.65 -19.77
C SER A 211 -17.89 3.68 -20.90
N ILE A 212 -16.82 2.87 -20.84
CA ILE A 212 -15.80 2.78 -21.91
C ILE A 212 -16.40 2.60 -23.32
N PRO A 213 -17.43 1.77 -23.53
CA PRO A 213 -18.03 1.59 -24.86
C PRO A 213 -18.77 2.82 -25.42
N TYR A 214 -19.07 3.83 -24.59
CA TYR A 214 -19.94 4.96 -24.95
C TYR A 214 -19.21 6.30 -24.96
N THR A 215 -19.46 7.13 -25.97
CA THR A 215 -18.79 8.43 -26.14
C THR A 215 -19.49 9.56 -25.41
N ASP A 216 -20.83 9.58 -25.43
CA ASP A 216 -21.60 10.79 -25.13
C ASP A 216 -22.43 10.72 -23.84
N PHE A 217 -22.34 9.60 -23.11
CA PHE A 217 -23.07 9.41 -21.86
C PHE A 217 -22.34 8.44 -20.92
N LEU A 218 -22.63 8.58 -19.63
CA LEU A 218 -22.24 7.60 -18.61
C LEU A 218 -23.37 6.60 -18.39
N LEU A 219 -23.01 5.32 -18.25
CA LEU A 219 -23.93 4.25 -17.89
C LEU A 219 -23.84 3.94 -16.39
N LEU A 220 -24.94 4.16 -15.67
CA LEU A 220 -25.04 3.88 -14.23
C LEU A 220 -25.23 2.39 -13.95
N GLY A 221 -25.06 1.99 -12.69
CA GLY A 221 -25.18 0.58 -12.27
C GLY A 221 -26.62 0.06 -12.25
N ASN A 222 -27.60 0.96 -12.34
CA ASN A 222 -29.03 0.69 -12.42
C ASN A 222 -29.60 0.88 -13.83
N ASP A 223 -28.76 0.83 -14.86
CA ASP A 223 -29.11 0.97 -16.28
C ASP A 223 -29.63 2.34 -16.77
N PHE A 224 -29.68 3.35 -15.89
CA PHE A 224 -29.92 4.73 -16.31
C PHE A 224 -28.68 5.36 -16.94
N ILE A 225 -28.87 6.39 -17.75
CA ILE A 225 -27.80 7.12 -18.40
C ILE A 225 -27.72 8.57 -17.92
N ILE A 226 -26.50 9.11 -17.86
CA ILE A 226 -26.25 10.55 -17.71
C ILE A 226 -25.64 11.05 -19.01
N PRO A 227 -26.41 11.72 -19.88
CA PRO A 227 -25.90 12.35 -21.08
C PRO A 227 -24.91 13.48 -20.75
N MET A 228 -23.95 13.73 -21.64
CA MET A 228 -23.05 14.90 -21.58
C MET A 228 -23.80 16.22 -21.40
N HIS A 229 -24.93 16.35 -22.08
CA HIS A 229 -25.78 17.53 -22.09
C HIS A 229 -27.07 17.23 -21.32
N CYS A 230 -27.01 17.22 -19.99
CA CYS A 230 -28.19 17.09 -19.15
C CYS A 230 -28.61 18.46 -18.56
N PRO A 231 -29.92 18.68 -18.26
CA PRO A 231 -30.40 19.96 -17.72
C PRO A 231 -29.84 20.29 -16.33
N GLU A 232 -29.42 19.27 -15.57
CA GLU A 232 -28.89 19.41 -14.22
C GLU A 232 -27.39 19.75 -14.27
N LEU A 233 -27.05 21.05 -14.25
CA LEU A 233 -25.70 21.57 -14.50
C LEU A 233 -24.60 20.95 -13.63
N GLU A 234 -24.87 20.70 -12.34
CA GLU A 234 -23.89 20.10 -11.43
C GLU A 234 -23.58 18.64 -11.80
N ILE A 235 -24.59 17.88 -12.17
CA ILE A 235 -24.41 16.49 -12.64
C ILE A 235 -23.70 16.49 -13.99
N ALA A 236 -24.10 17.37 -14.92
CA ALA A 236 -23.45 17.51 -16.21
C ALA A 236 -21.95 17.79 -16.05
N ARG A 237 -21.58 18.73 -15.18
CA ARG A 237 -20.17 19.10 -14.94
C ARG A 237 -19.33 17.93 -14.46
N VAL A 238 -19.84 17.12 -13.52
CA VAL A 238 -19.13 15.93 -13.04
C VAL A 238 -19.07 14.87 -14.14
N ALA A 239 -20.17 14.66 -14.87
CA ALA A 239 -20.23 13.67 -15.94
C ALA A 239 -19.24 13.97 -17.07
N THR A 240 -19.15 15.23 -17.51
CA THR A 240 -18.16 15.67 -18.51
C THR A 240 -16.74 15.38 -18.05
N ARG A 241 -16.40 15.67 -16.79
CA ARG A 241 -15.06 15.37 -16.25
C ARG A 241 -14.77 13.87 -16.22
N ILE A 242 -15.74 13.03 -15.84
CA ILE A 242 -15.56 11.57 -15.87
C ILE A 242 -15.33 11.10 -17.31
N LEU A 243 -16.07 11.62 -18.28
CA LEU A 243 -15.92 11.25 -19.69
C LEU A 243 -14.54 11.66 -20.23
N ASP A 244 -14.14 12.91 -20.00
CA ASP A 244 -12.90 13.47 -20.55
C ASP A 244 -11.63 13.01 -19.83
N GLU A 245 -11.68 12.89 -18.49
CA GLU A 245 -10.51 12.65 -17.65
C GLU A 245 -10.36 11.18 -17.22
N LEU A 246 -11.41 10.35 -17.34
CA LEU A 246 -11.36 8.92 -16.99
C LEU A 246 -11.72 8.00 -18.16
N VAL A 247 -12.93 8.12 -18.71
CA VAL A 247 -13.42 7.20 -19.75
C VAL A 247 -12.56 7.27 -21.01
N LYS A 248 -12.27 8.50 -21.48
CA LYS A 248 -11.44 8.72 -22.67
C LYS A 248 -10.02 8.16 -22.49
N PRO A 249 -9.26 8.48 -21.41
CA PRO A 249 -7.96 7.85 -21.17
C PRO A 249 -8.02 6.33 -21.08
N LEU A 250 -8.98 5.76 -20.32
CA LEU A 250 -9.12 4.30 -20.19
C LEU A 250 -9.41 3.61 -21.53
N ARG A 251 -10.17 4.27 -22.41
CA ARG A 251 -10.42 3.80 -23.79
C ARG A 251 -9.18 3.90 -24.66
N GLU A 252 -8.45 5.01 -24.60
CA GLU A 252 -7.24 5.26 -25.40
C GLU A 252 -6.13 4.27 -25.07
N ILE A 253 -5.96 3.91 -23.79
CA ILE A 253 -4.99 2.90 -23.36
C ILE A 253 -5.48 1.45 -23.55
N GLN A 254 -6.76 1.26 -23.91
CA GLN A 254 -7.41 -0.04 -24.04
C GLN A 254 -7.28 -0.90 -22.77
N ILE A 255 -7.66 -0.32 -21.62
CA ILE A 255 -7.51 -1.01 -20.33
C ILE A 255 -8.21 -2.37 -20.35
N ASP A 256 -7.47 -3.42 -19.97
CA ASP A 256 -8.03 -4.77 -19.84
C ASP A 256 -8.62 -5.02 -18.42
N ASP A 257 -9.32 -6.14 -18.25
CA ASP A 257 -9.98 -6.46 -16.98
C ASP A 257 -8.98 -6.78 -15.85
N ASN A 258 -7.77 -7.26 -16.18
CA ASN A 258 -6.73 -7.50 -15.20
C ASN A 258 -6.15 -6.17 -14.69
N GLU A 259 -5.82 -5.27 -15.60
CA GLU A 259 -5.31 -3.93 -15.29
C GLU A 259 -6.33 -3.14 -14.46
N TYR A 260 -7.62 -3.21 -14.82
CA TYR A 260 -8.70 -2.62 -14.05
C TYR A 260 -8.78 -3.22 -12.63
N ALA A 261 -8.70 -4.54 -12.50
CA ALA A 261 -8.72 -5.21 -11.19
C ALA A 261 -7.52 -4.82 -10.32
N CYS A 262 -6.33 -4.71 -10.90
CA CYS A 262 -5.12 -4.19 -10.25
C CYS A 262 -5.30 -2.74 -9.79
N LEU A 263 -5.74 -1.86 -10.69
CA LEU A 263 -5.95 -0.44 -10.37
C LEU A 263 -6.95 -0.26 -9.24
N LYS A 264 -8.05 -1.03 -9.28
CA LYS A 264 -9.05 -1.06 -8.21
C LYS A 264 -8.44 -1.52 -6.88
N ALA A 265 -7.62 -2.57 -6.88
CA ALA A 265 -6.95 -3.05 -5.66
C ALA A 265 -5.92 -2.04 -5.10
N ILE A 266 -5.18 -1.35 -5.95
CA ILE A 266 -4.22 -0.31 -5.55
C ILE A 266 -4.92 0.84 -4.84
N ILE A 267 -6.07 1.28 -5.35
CA ILE A 267 -6.88 2.33 -4.72
C ILE A 267 -7.47 1.83 -3.38
N PHE A 268 -7.88 0.56 -3.33
CA PHE A 268 -8.53 0.00 -2.15
C PHE A 268 -7.59 -0.19 -0.96
N PHE A 269 -6.39 -0.76 -1.18
CA PHE A 269 -5.42 -1.07 -0.14
C PHE A 269 -4.45 0.10 0.11
N ASP A 270 -4.99 1.24 0.52
CA ASP A 270 -4.23 2.44 0.91
C ASP A 270 -3.62 2.27 2.33
N PRO A 271 -2.29 2.35 2.51
CA PRO A 271 -1.59 2.01 3.76
C PRO A 271 -1.58 3.08 4.85
#